data_AF-A0A8J8ET61-F1
#
_entry.id   AF-A0A8J8ET61-F1
#
_cell.length_a   1.000
_cell.length_b   1.000
_cell.length_c   1.000
_cell.angle_alpha   90.00
_cell.angle_beta   90.00
_cell.angle_gamma   90.00
#
_symmetry.space_group_name_H-M   'P 1'
#
loop_
_entity.id
_entity.type
_entity.pdbx_description
1 polymer ?
#
loop_
_entity_poly.entity_id
_entity_poly.type
_entity_poly.pdbx_seq_one_letter_code
_entity_poly.pdbx_strand_id
1 'polypeptide(L)'
;MRRGQLLSFDAMLSLIIVILMLGMITSTSSALKDDITIMLGWYERANIGDNMLDIIVKNPGVPSDWESDPSNLVYLGLESSRYPNTIDYLKIEALNKAVNDNDPTIRSALANLSMGKDFTLGFYLTRVEIIGNVSVVPPNIEGSVEIPQGGHLSVTPRTGYAYGKGLYAEWINPERIDYYGAGNIDYIINISAGESFSFKVAEGANVRVDLIGPNNLGGPVNYQISPGSVVHIDVDTGYVLIGWNYLGNGIYELWIPYHRNREQIWTTWTGTIWWGQKGEVSSTNLTIRYVYATKVVDADYNMTMINGTFVEDSSIIRASMDRSPWITYTERRVPMTKMIYNRSYTVTPNDLPKELYVGSIYTSIPDYMALKVGFNDTGYIVMVAWMRGTNISGYSVLAAYKASVDSNIQLIINQTINGKTYVKSYTSGSPDYVIVQWKEFLTQIKQGESLDIHVWVYEMRDIDQVEITDLNGIKTIMKPQASLAVLKLWVWDDS
;
A
#
# COMPACT_ATOMS: atom_id res chain seq x y z
N MET A 1 45.06 -95.48 -34.31
CA MET A 1 44.17 -94.69 -33.44
C MET A 1 44.92 -93.50 -32.85
N ARG A 2 44.96 -92.32 -33.51
CA ARG A 2 45.54 -91.08 -32.93
C ARG A 2 44.91 -89.75 -33.46
N ARG A 3 44.22 -89.73 -34.60
CA ARG A 3 43.65 -88.49 -35.19
C ARG A 3 42.22 -88.15 -34.73
N GLY A 4 41.35 -89.14 -34.49
CA GLY A 4 39.97 -88.89 -34.04
C GLY A 4 39.86 -88.37 -32.60
N GLN A 5 40.78 -88.77 -31.72
CA GLN A 5 40.84 -88.28 -30.33
C GLN A 5 41.30 -86.82 -30.23
N LEU A 6 42.21 -86.38 -31.12
CA LEU A 6 42.62 -84.97 -31.21
C LEU A 6 41.47 -84.09 -31.70
N LEU A 7 40.71 -84.56 -32.70
CA LEU A 7 39.58 -83.84 -33.27
C LEU A 7 38.41 -83.70 -32.28
N SER A 8 38.15 -84.74 -31.47
CA SER A 8 37.14 -84.67 -30.40
C SER A 8 37.57 -83.76 -29.23
N PHE A 9 38.87 -83.71 -28.92
CA PHE A 9 39.39 -82.83 -27.86
C PHE A 9 39.29 -81.36 -28.27
N ASP A 10 39.63 -81.05 -29.52
CA ASP A 10 39.56 -79.70 -30.08
C ASP A 10 38.11 -79.19 -30.21
N ALA A 11 37.19 -80.08 -30.60
CA ALA A 11 35.76 -79.80 -30.60
C ALA A 11 35.21 -79.57 -29.17
N MET A 12 35.64 -80.35 -28.19
CA MET A 12 35.25 -80.17 -26.78
C MET A 12 35.79 -78.85 -26.21
N LEU A 13 37.04 -78.52 -26.52
CA LEU A 13 37.67 -77.28 -26.06
C LEU A 13 37.00 -76.05 -26.70
N SER A 14 36.68 -76.12 -28.00
CA SER A 14 35.89 -75.10 -28.68
C SER A 14 34.50 -74.93 -28.07
N LEU A 15 33.81 -76.02 -27.72
CA LEU A 15 32.50 -75.97 -27.08
C LEU A 15 32.56 -75.30 -25.70
N ILE A 16 33.56 -75.65 -24.87
CA ILE A 16 33.78 -75.05 -23.55
C ILE A 16 34.04 -73.54 -23.68
N ILE A 17 34.90 -73.16 -24.63
CA ILE A 17 35.20 -71.74 -24.90
C ILE A 17 33.93 -70.98 -25.33
N VAL A 18 33.09 -71.57 -26.19
CA VAL A 18 31.82 -70.96 -26.63
C VAL A 18 30.84 -70.82 -25.46
N ILE A 19 30.72 -71.83 -24.59
CA ILE A 19 29.83 -71.77 -23.42
C ILE A 19 30.30 -70.67 -22.43
N LEU A 20 31.61 -70.59 -22.16
CA LEU A 20 32.18 -69.55 -21.31
C LEU A 20 32.00 -68.15 -21.91
N MET A 21 32.20 -67.99 -23.23
CA MET A 21 31.93 -66.74 -23.93
C MET A 21 30.45 -66.35 -23.86
N LEU A 22 29.53 -67.29 -24.07
CA LEU A 22 28.09 -67.05 -23.94
C LEU A 22 27.72 -66.63 -22.51
N GLY A 23 28.28 -67.27 -21.50
CA GLY A 23 28.09 -66.90 -20.10
C GLY A 23 28.59 -65.48 -19.79
N MET A 24 29.81 -65.13 -20.24
CA MET A 24 30.37 -63.78 -20.09
C MET A 24 29.55 -62.73 -20.86
N ILE A 25 29.13 -63.01 -22.09
CA ILE A 25 28.28 -62.10 -22.88
C ILE A 25 26.95 -61.87 -22.18
N THR A 26 26.33 -62.93 -21.64
CA THR A 26 25.03 -62.83 -20.95
C THR A 26 25.16 -62.02 -19.66
N SER A 27 26.20 -62.26 -18.86
CA SER A 27 26.48 -61.51 -17.63
C SER A 27 26.84 -60.04 -17.89
N THR A 28 27.61 -59.77 -18.95
CA THR A 28 27.96 -58.40 -19.34
C THR A 28 26.74 -57.66 -19.87
N SER A 29 25.91 -58.34 -20.66
CA SER A 29 24.65 -57.80 -21.18
C SER A 29 23.67 -57.43 -20.07
N SER A 30 23.52 -58.29 -19.04
CA SER A 30 22.68 -57.96 -17.89
C SER A 30 23.23 -56.77 -17.10
N ALA A 31 24.53 -56.73 -16.83
CA ALA A 31 25.16 -55.61 -16.13
C ALA A 31 24.99 -54.28 -16.88
N LEU A 32 25.21 -54.28 -18.20
CA LEU A 32 24.99 -53.10 -19.04
C LEU A 32 23.52 -52.66 -19.05
N LYS A 33 22.59 -53.61 -19.09
CA LYS A 33 21.16 -53.29 -19.01
C LYS A 33 20.81 -52.63 -17.68
N ASP A 34 21.35 -53.14 -16.57
CA ASP A 34 21.12 -52.59 -15.24
C ASP A 34 21.72 -51.18 -15.13
N ASP A 35 22.95 -50.99 -15.60
CA ASP A 35 23.63 -49.68 -15.63
C ASP A 35 22.88 -48.65 -16.49
N ILE A 36 22.39 -49.06 -17.67
CA ILE A 36 21.59 -48.19 -18.56
C ILE A 36 20.26 -47.83 -17.87
N THR A 37 19.61 -48.79 -17.21
CA THR A 37 18.34 -48.55 -16.51
C THR A 37 18.55 -47.57 -15.35
N ILE A 38 19.65 -47.71 -14.60
CA ILE A 38 20.03 -46.78 -13.53
C ILE A 38 20.32 -45.39 -14.10
N MET A 39 21.12 -45.28 -15.17
CA MET A 39 21.41 -44.00 -15.82
C MET A 39 20.16 -43.31 -16.36
N LEU A 40 19.25 -44.05 -17.00
CA LEU A 40 17.97 -43.51 -17.45
C LEU A 40 17.13 -43.01 -16.28
N GLY A 41 17.06 -43.77 -15.18
CA GLY A 41 16.37 -43.34 -13.97
C GLY A 41 16.95 -42.05 -13.37
N TRP A 42 18.28 -41.92 -13.32
CA TRP A 42 18.94 -40.67 -12.88
C TRP A 42 18.66 -39.51 -13.83
N TYR A 43 18.67 -39.74 -15.13
CA TYR A 43 18.38 -38.72 -16.14
C TYR A 43 16.93 -38.22 -16.04
N GLU A 44 15.96 -39.12 -15.86
CA GLU A 44 14.56 -38.75 -15.66
C GLU A 44 14.41 -37.89 -14.40
N ARG A 45 14.93 -38.36 -13.26
CA ARG A 45 14.91 -37.63 -11.97
C ARG A 45 15.49 -36.23 -12.08
N ALA A 46 16.67 -36.10 -12.69
CA ALA A 46 17.36 -34.82 -12.83
C ALA A 46 16.52 -33.78 -13.58
N ASN A 47 15.67 -34.21 -14.51
CA ASN A 47 14.87 -33.32 -15.35
C ASN A 47 13.48 -32.99 -14.79
N ILE A 48 12.97 -33.71 -13.78
CA ILE A 48 11.62 -33.46 -13.23
C ILE A 48 11.48 -32.01 -12.75
N GLY A 49 12.43 -31.54 -11.93
CA GLY A 49 12.38 -30.18 -11.37
C GLY A 49 12.44 -29.09 -12.46
N ASP A 50 13.30 -29.25 -13.46
CA ASP A 50 13.41 -28.32 -14.59
C ASP A 50 12.15 -28.33 -15.46
N ASN A 51 11.59 -29.50 -15.76
CA ASN A 51 10.37 -29.64 -16.55
C ASN A 51 9.16 -29.04 -15.81
N MET A 52 9.03 -29.31 -14.52
CA MET A 52 7.97 -28.74 -13.68
C MET A 52 8.00 -27.21 -13.72
N LEU A 53 9.14 -26.60 -13.39
CA LEU A 53 9.25 -25.15 -13.37
C LEU A 53 9.05 -24.56 -14.77
N ASP A 54 9.59 -25.18 -15.82
CA ASP A 54 9.42 -24.69 -17.19
C ASP A 54 7.95 -24.73 -17.63
N ILE A 55 7.22 -25.81 -17.35
CA ILE A 55 5.78 -25.90 -17.67
C ILE A 55 5.01 -24.82 -16.90
N ILE A 56 5.29 -24.67 -15.60
CA ILE A 56 4.62 -23.70 -14.73
C ILE A 56 4.88 -22.27 -15.20
N VAL A 57 6.10 -21.90 -15.60
CA VAL A 57 6.43 -20.48 -15.89
C VAL A 57 6.30 -20.08 -17.36
N LYS A 58 6.28 -21.04 -18.31
CA LYS A 58 6.24 -20.78 -19.77
C LYS A 58 4.90 -21.11 -20.42
N ASN A 59 3.86 -21.33 -19.62
CA ASN A 59 2.52 -21.59 -20.12
C ASN A 59 1.49 -20.84 -19.25
N PRO A 60 0.42 -20.29 -19.84
CA PRO A 60 -0.63 -19.62 -19.07
C PRO A 60 -1.60 -20.59 -18.37
N GLY A 61 -1.46 -21.89 -18.62
CA GLY A 61 -2.41 -22.90 -18.20
C GLY A 61 -3.56 -23.08 -19.18
N VAL A 62 -4.32 -24.15 -18.98
CA VAL A 62 -5.50 -24.49 -19.79
C VAL A 62 -6.66 -24.83 -18.85
N PRO A 63 -7.72 -24.00 -18.79
CA PRO A 63 -7.88 -22.74 -19.50
C PRO A 63 -6.89 -21.65 -18.99
N SER A 64 -6.67 -20.61 -19.79
CA SER A 64 -5.63 -19.60 -19.50
C SER A 64 -5.98 -18.63 -18.36
N ASP A 65 -7.22 -18.65 -17.91
CA ASP A 65 -7.86 -17.83 -16.87
C ASP A 65 -8.31 -18.67 -15.66
N TRP A 66 -7.68 -19.84 -15.46
CA TRP A 66 -8.02 -20.78 -14.41
C TRP A 66 -7.95 -20.19 -12.98
N GLU A 67 -7.26 -19.07 -12.78
CA GLU A 67 -7.25 -18.35 -11.50
C GLU A 67 -8.64 -17.86 -11.06
N SER A 68 -9.56 -17.70 -12.02
CA SER A 68 -10.95 -17.33 -11.76
C SER A 68 -11.81 -18.54 -11.42
N ASP A 69 -11.51 -19.71 -12.01
CA ASP A 69 -12.20 -20.98 -11.79
C ASP A 69 -11.28 -22.17 -12.14
N PRO A 70 -10.73 -22.89 -11.14
CA PRO A 70 -9.84 -24.02 -11.38
C PRO A 70 -10.58 -25.32 -11.74
N SER A 71 -11.92 -25.36 -11.73
CA SER A 71 -12.70 -26.59 -11.84
C SER A 71 -12.44 -27.39 -13.13
N ASN A 72 -12.09 -26.71 -14.22
CA ASN A 72 -11.80 -27.31 -15.53
C ASN A 72 -10.30 -27.27 -15.88
N LEU A 73 -9.41 -27.10 -14.89
CA LEU A 73 -7.97 -27.04 -15.12
C LEU A 73 -7.44 -28.37 -15.67
N VAL A 74 -6.86 -28.32 -16.85
CA VAL A 74 -6.16 -29.43 -17.50
C VAL A 74 -4.65 -29.32 -17.29
N TYR A 75 -4.11 -28.10 -17.44
CA TYR A 75 -2.68 -27.82 -17.25
C TYR A 75 -2.52 -26.57 -16.40
N LEU A 76 -1.77 -26.69 -15.30
CA LEU A 76 -1.38 -25.56 -14.47
C LEU A 76 -0.29 -24.76 -15.17
N GLY A 77 -0.45 -23.44 -15.19
CA GLY A 77 0.54 -22.51 -15.70
C GLY A 77 0.33 -21.12 -15.12
N LEU A 78 1.43 -20.42 -14.85
CA LEU A 78 1.46 -19.11 -14.20
C LEU A 78 1.73 -17.98 -15.18
N GLU A 79 2.05 -18.25 -16.45
CA GLU A 79 2.32 -17.19 -17.41
C GLU A 79 1.10 -16.27 -17.59
N SER A 80 1.34 -14.97 -17.68
CA SER A 80 0.30 -14.01 -18.01
C SER A 80 -0.06 -14.10 -19.48
N SER A 81 -1.33 -14.39 -19.78
CA SER A 81 -1.84 -14.41 -21.16
C SER A 81 -1.77 -13.04 -21.83
N ARG A 82 -1.70 -11.95 -21.04
CA ARG A 82 -1.64 -10.57 -21.53
C ARG A 82 -0.21 -10.04 -21.66
N TYR A 83 0.71 -10.57 -20.87
CA TYR A 83 2.11 -10.16 -20.83
C TYR A 83 3.01 -11.40 -20.97
N PRO A 84 3.23 -11.88 -22.20
CA PRO A 84 4.03 -13.08 -22.44
C PRO A 84 5.45 -12.96 -21.85
N ASN A 85 6.01 -14.08 -21.42
CA ASN A 85 7.28 -14.19 -20.69
C ASN A 85 7.29 -13.58 -19.27
N THR A 86 6.11 -13.31 -18.71
CA THR A 86 5.96 -12.90 -17.31
C THR A 86 4.98 -13.82 -16.61
N ILE A 87 5.20 -14.08 -15.32
CA ILE A 87 4.22 -14.78 -14.49
C ILE A 87 3.20 -13.80 -13.91
N ASP A 88 1.96 -14.22 -13.77
CA ASP A 88 0.87 -13.42 -13.22
C ASP A 88 0.77 -13.58 -11.71
N TYR A 89 0.87 -12.47 -10.97
CA TYR A 89 0.72 -12.46 -9.51
C TYR A 89 -0.63 -13.05 -9.06
N LEU A 90 -1.73 -12.79 -9.78
CA LEU A 90 -3.05 -13.28 -9.41
C LEU A 90 -3.15 -14.80 -9.51
N LYS A 91 -2.43 -15.41 -10.46
CA LYS A 91 -2.34 -16.87 -10.57
C LYS A 91 -1.57 -17.49 -9.41
N ILE A 92 -0.53 -16.81 -8.91
CA ILE A 92 0.20 -17.26 -7.72
C ILE A 92 -0.70 -17.20 -6.48
N GLU A 93 -1.45 -16.11 -6.30
CA GLU A 93 -2.41 -16.00 -5.20
C GLU A 93 -3.53 -17.05 -5.27
N ALA A 94 -4.09 -17.27 -6.47
CA ALA A 94 -5.10 -18.29 -6.68
C ALA A 94 -4.55 -19.70 -6.42
N LEU A 95 -3.32 -20.00 -6.84
CA LEU A 95 -2.65 -21.27 -6.56
C LEU A 95 -2.51 -21.46 -5.05
N ASN A 96 -2.00 -20.45 -4.33
CA ASN A 96 -1.81 -20.52 -2.89
C ASN A 96 -3.14 -20.73 -2.14
N LYS A 97 -4.19 -19.99 -2.53
CA LYS A 97 -5.52 -20.18 -1.97
C LYS A 97 -6.03 -21.60 -2.20
N ALA A 98 -5.90 -22.13 -3.42
CA ALA A 98 -6.37 -23.47 -3.75
C ALA A 98 -5.59 -24.59 -3.03
N VAL A 99 -4.29 -24.39 -2.78
CA VAL A 99 -3.48 -25.28 -1.95
C VAL A 99 -3.99 -25.29 -0.50
N ASN A 100 -4.24 -24.11 0.08
CA ASN A 100 -4.76 -23.97 1.44
C ASN A 100 -6.19 -24.55 1.58
N ASP A 101 -7.00 -24.42 0.53
CA ASP A 101 -8.35 -25.00 0.46
C ASP A 101 -8.33 -26.52 0.15
N ASN A 102 -7.15 -27.12 -0.07
CA ASN A 102 -6.94 -28.51 -0.47
C ASN A 102 -7.75 -28.91 -1.73
N ASP A 103 -7.75 -28.04 -2.73
CA ASP A 103 -8.49 -28.24 -3.99
C ASP A 103 -8.02 -29.51 -4.72
N PRO A 104 -8.94 -30.46 -5.02
CA PRO A 104 -8.58 -31.75 -5.61
C PRO A 104 -8.06 -31.62 -7.05
N THR A 105 -8.50 -30.62 -7.80
CA THR A 105 -8.07 -30.40 -9.19
C THR A 105 -6.65 -29.86 -9.22
N ILE A 106 -6.34 -28.85 -8.40
CA ILE A 106 -4.98 -28.33 -8.25
C ILE A 106 -4.03 -29.40 -7.72
N ARG A 107 -4.45 -30.17 -6.71
CA ARG A 107 -3.67 -31.28 -6.17
C ARG A 107 -3.34 -32.32 -7.24
N SER A 108 -4.32 -32.69 -8.06
CA SER A 108 -4.12 -33.64 -9.16
C SER A 108 -3.20 -33.07 -10.25
N ALA A 109 -3.34 -31.78 -10.59
CA ALA A 109 -2.48 -31.12 -11.56
C ALA A 109 -1.02 -31.06 -11.09
N LEU A 110 -0.77 -30.72 -9.82
CA LEU A 110 0.56 -30.70 -9.22
C LEU A 110 1.16 -32.10 -9.06
N ALA A 111 0.36 -33.10 -8.72
CA ALA A 111 0.77 -34.52 -8.71
C ALA A 111 1.18 -35.00 -10.10
N ASN A 112 0.45 -34.61 -11.15
CA ASN A 112 0.80 -34.96 -12.52
C ASN A 112 2.08 -34.25 -12.98
N LEU A 113 2.26 -32.96 -12.64
CA LEU A 113 3.47 -32.20 -12.97
C LEU A 113 4.73 -32.80 -12.33
N SER A 114 4.62 -33.23 -11.08
CA SER A 114 5.71 -33.89 -10.35
C SER A 114 5.90 -35.36 -10.71
N MET A 115 5.06 -35.93 -11.60
CA MET A 115 5.04 -37.36 -11.90
C MET A 115 4.89 -38.23 -10.64
N GLY A 116 4.10 -37.74 -9.68
CA GLY A 116 3.86 -38.40 -8.39
C GLY A 116 5.00 -38.29 -7.39
N LYS A 117 6.01 -37.45 -7.64
CA LYS A 117 7.11 -37.18 -6.69
C LYS A 117 6.71 -36.16 -5.65
N ASP A 118 7.37 -36.25 -4.50
CA ASP A 118 7.23 -35.25 -3.46
C ASP A 118 7.99 -33.98 -3.86
N PHE A 119 7.45 -32.83 -3.50
CA PHE A 119 8.10 -31.56 -3.81
C PHE A 119 7.73 -30.44 -2.85
N THR A 120 8.60 -29.43 -2.79
CA THR A 120 8.34 -28.12 -2.17
C THR A 120 8.61 -27.03 -3.19
N LEU A 121 7.58 -26.23 -3.49
CA LEU A 121 7.65 -25.07 -4.36
C LEU A 121 7.50 -23.79 -3.53
N GLY A 122 8.58 -23.01 -3.48
CA GLY A 122 8.62 -21.71 -2.81
C GLY A 122 8.61 -20.55 -3.78
N PHE A 123 7.74 -19.57 -3.53
CA PHE A 123 7.66 -18.30 -4.25
C PHE A 123 8.31 -17.19 -3.41
N TYR A 124 9.29 -16.51 -3.99
CA TYR A 124 9.98 -15.37 -3.39
C TYR A 124 9.69 -14.17 -4.27
N LEU A 125 8.84 -13.27 -3.79
CA LEU A 125 8.27 -12.20 -4.58
C LEU A 125 8.91 -10.87 -4.18
N THR A 126 9.06 -9.99 -5.16
CA THR A 126 9.44 -8.62 -4.86
C THR A 126 8.25 -7.92 -4.22
N ARG A 127 8.46 -7.32 -3.04
CA ARG A 127 7.38 -6.69 -2.26
C ARG A 127 7.79 -5.35 -1.68
N VAL A 128 6.78 -4.56 -1.33
CA VAL A 128 6.96 -3.30 -0.59
C VAL A 128 6.53 -3.55 0.84
N GLU A 129 7.42 -3.26 1.78
CA GLU A 129 7.13 -3.35 3.20
C GLU A 129 6.99 -1.95 3.78
N ILE A 130 5.93 -1.75 4.55
CA ILE A 130 5.68 -0.54 5.31
C ILE A 130 5.91 -0.88 6.79
N ILE A 131 6.80 -0.14 7.43
CA ILE A 131 7.14 -0.31 8.84
C ILE A 131 7.08 1.05 9.50
N GLY A 132 6.36 1.19 10.60
CA GLY A 132 6.38 2.41 11.42
C GLY A 132 5.00 2.78 11.92
N ASN A 133 4.94 3.90 12.65
CA ASN A 133 3.70 4.39 13.23
C ASN A 133 3.22 5.60 12.44
N VAL A 134 1.91 5.66 12.22
CA VAL A 134 1.21 6.85 11.79
C VAL A 134 0.53 7.44 13.03
N SER A 135 0.66 8.74 13.22
CA SER A 135 -0.08 9.46 14.25
C SER A 135 -1.21 10.21 13.58
N VAL A 136 -2.43 9.84 13.92
CA VAL A 136 -3.63 10.62 13.58
C VAL A 136 -4.05 11.36 14.83
N VAL A 137 -4.08 12.67 14.71
CA VAL A 137 -4.69 13.58 15.66
C VAL A 137 -5.99 14.03 15.01
N PRO A 138 -7.15 13.51 15.41
CA PRO A 138 -8.42 14.07 14.99
C PRO A 138 -8.51 15.54 15.43
N PRO A 139 -9.14 16.43 14.64
CA PRO A 139 -9.44 17.75 15.10
C PRO A 139 -10.40 17.68 16.28
N ASN A 140 -10.18 18.57 17.22
CA ASN A 140 -11.13 18.82 18.28
C ASN A 140 -11.56 20.28 18.12
N ILE A 141 -12.73 20.51 17.52
CA ILE A 141 -13.30 21.86 17.41
C ILE A 141 -13.98 22.17 18.74
N GLU A 142 -13.37 23.02 19.54
CA GLU A 142 -13.90 23.48 20.82
C GLU A 142 -15.02 24.53 20.60
N GLY A 143 -14.96 25.25 19.48
CA GLY A 143 -16.04 26.12 19.03
C GLY A 143 -15.77 26.75 17.67
N SER A 144 -16.83 27.19 17.00
CA SER A 144 -16.79 27.86 15.69
C SER A 144 -17.85 28.96 15.59
N VAL A 145 -17.57 29.95 14.74
CA VAL A 145 -18.46 31.07 14.44
C VAL A 145 -18.31 31.45 12.98
N GLU A 146 -19.43 31.47 12.25
CA GLU A 146 -19.49 32.03 10.90
C GLU A 146 -19.58 33.55 10.96
N ILE A 147 -18.79 34.22 10.11
CA ILE A 147 -18.77 35.66 9.95
C ILE A 147 -19.50 36.00 8.64
N PRO A 148 -20.76 36.47 8.72
CA PRO A 148 -21.55 36.84 7.55
C PRO A 148 -21.07 38.17 6.97
N GLN A 149 -21.57 38.51 5.78
CA GLN A 149 -21.30 39.79 5.15
C GLN A 149 -21.71 40.96 6.06
N GLY A 150 -20.76 41.84 6.37
CA GLY A 150 -20.97 42.96 7.30
C GLY A 150 -20.79 42.61 8.77
N GLY A 151 -20.45 41.36 9.11
CA GLY A 151 -20.06 40.98 10.46
C GLY A 151 -18.74 41.61 10.90
N HIS A 152 -18.55 41.75 12.21
CA HIS A 152 -17.29 42.23 12.79
C HIS A 152 -16.69 41.16 13.69
N LEU A 153 -15.39 40.93 13.56
CA LEU A 153 -14.62 40.02 14.40
C LEU A 153 -13.64 40.82 15.25
N SER A 154 -13.53 40.50 16.53
CA SER A 154 -12.41 40.89 17.38
C SER A 154 -11.93 39.72 18.23
N VAL A 155 -10.62 39.51 18.28
CA VAL A 155 -9.99 38.51 19.15
C VAL A 155 -9.09 39.23 20.14
N THR A 156 -9.35 39.06 21.43
CA THR A 156 -8.72 39.85 22.50
C THR A 156 -8.54 39.02 23.77
N PRO A 157 -7.51 39.27 24.61
CA PRO A 157 -7.36 38.59 25.89
C PRO A 157 -8.42 38.99 26.95
N ARG A 158 -9.26 39.99 26.65
CA ARG A 158 -10.33 40.48 27.54
C ARG A 158 -11.66 40.56 26.82
N THR A 159 -12.76 40.42 27.55
CA THR A 159 -14.12 40.66 27.03
C THR A 159 -14.26 42.09 26.51
N GLY A 160 -14.66 42.25 25.24
CA GLY A 160 -14.77 43.57 24.58
C GLY A 160 -14.14 43.60 23.19
N TYR A 161 -13.94 44.80 22.63
CA TYR A 161 -13.11 44.97 21.43
C TYR A 161 -11.64 45.15 21.81
N ALA A 162 -10.76 44.64 20.94
CA ALA A 162 -9.32 44.82 21.01
C ALA A 162 -8.90 46.27 20.67
N TYR A 163 -9.16 47.26 21.53
CA TYR A 163 -8.67 48.63 21.31
C TYR A 163 -7.16 48.73 21.60
N GLY A 164 -6.33 48.29 20.64
CA GLY A 164 -4.88 48.49 20.65
C GLY A 164 -4.10 47.59 21.61
N LYS A 165 -4.71 46.58 22.22
CA LYS A 165 -4.01 45.55 22.98
C LYS A 165 -3.89 44.28 22.14
N GLY A 166 -2.66 43.83 21.95
CA GLY A 166 -2.43 42.60 21.24
C GLY A 166 -2.76 41.38 22.11
N LEU A 167 -3.07 40.28 21.44
CA LEU A 167 -3.17 38.95 22.02
C LEU A 167 -1.82 38.25 21.85
N TYR A 168 -1.36 37.54 22.88
CA TYR A 168 -0.13 36.76 22.75
C TYR A 168 -0.39 35.38 22.15
N ALA A 169 0.44 35.00 21.18
CA ALA A 169 0.42 33.70 20.52
C ALA A 169 1.79 33.01 20.62
N GLU A 170 1.79 31.70 20.83
CA GLU A 170 3.01 30.86 20.86
C GLU A 170 3.59 30.60 19.47
N TRP A 171 2.77 30.70 18.42
CA TRP A 171 3.18 30.64 17.02
C TRP A 171 2.06 31.18 16.14
N ILE A 172 2.42 31.58 14.91
CA ILE A 172 1.49 32.06 13.89
C ILE A 172 1.79 31.38 12.54
N ASN A 173 0.76 31.20 11.70
CA ASN A 173 0.90 30.60 10.37
C ASN A 173 -0.17 31.15 9.41
N PRO A 174 0.19 31.66 8.22
CA PRO A 174 1.55 31.90 7.75
C PRO A 174 2.27 33.01 8.54
N GLU A 175 3.55 32.82 8.82
CA GLU A 175 4.44 33.89 9.26
C GLU A 175 4.97 34.62 8.01
N ARG A 176 4.31 35.69 7.60
CA ARG A 176 4.71 36.51 6.45
C ARG A 176 4.53 38.00 6.70
N ILE A 177 5.19 38.82 5.88
CA ILE A 177 5.09 40.29 5.93
C ILE A 177 4.52 40.76 4.59
N ASP A 178 3.25 41.16 4.59
CA ASP A 178 2.60 41.72 3.39
C ASP A 178 2.70 43.24 3.38
N TYR A 179 2.60 43.88 4.55
CA TYR A 179 2.81 45.32 4.72
C TYR A 179 3.56 45.63 6.02
N TYR A 180 4.21 46.80 6.06
CA TYR A 180 4.71 47.38 7.31
C TYR A 180 3.54 47.94 8.13
N GLY A 181 3.56 47.67 9.44
CA GLY A 181 2.60 48.18 10.39
C GLY A 181 2.75 49.67 10.70
N ALA A 182 1.92 50.17 11.61
CA ALA A 182 1.98 51.55 12.09
C ALA A 182 1.85 51.60 13.61
N GLY A 183 2.52 52.57 14.25
CA GLY A 183 2.49 52.74 15.69
C GLY A 183 3.30 51.66 16.40
N ASN A 184 2.64 50.87 17.25
CA ASN A 184 3.25 49.76 18.00
C ASN A 184 3.11 48.41 17.29
N ILE A 185 2.77 48.41 16.00
CA ILE A 185 2.59 47.20 15.18
C ILE A 185 3.67 47.24 14.10
N ASP A 186 4.51 46.21 14.03
CA ASP A 186 5.66 46.10 13.14
C ASP A 186 5.25 45.63 11.75
N TYR A 187 4.38 44.62 11.69
CA TYR A 187 4.02 43.93 10.45
C TYR A 187 2.52 43.69 10.33
N ILE A 188 2.06 43.55 9.08
CA ILE A 188 0.67 43.23 8.75
C ILE A 188 0.67 42.06 7.77
N ILE A 189 -0.22 41.10 8.01
CA ILE A 189 -0.58 40.04 7.08
C ILE A 189 -1.94 40.35 6.48
N ASN A 190 -2.07 40.17 5.17
CA ASN A 190 -3.31 40.27 4.42
C ASN A 190 -3.76 38.87 4.00
N ILE A 191 -4.77 38.34 4.69
CA ILE A 191 -5.36 37.03 4.40
C ILE A 191 -6.52 37.25 3.43
N SER A 192 -6.36 36.78 2.20
CA SER A 192 -7.35 36.95 1.12
C SER A 192 -8.30 35.76 1.01
N ALA A 193 -9.36 35.90 0.20
CA ALA A 193 -10.28 34.81 -0.11
C ALA A 193 -9.56 33.49 -0.51
N GLY A 194 -9.91 32.40 0.16
CA GLY A 194 -9.31 31.08 0.02
C GLY A 194 -8.06 30.84 0.88
N GLU A 195 -7.61 31.82 1.67
CA GLU A 195 -6.50 31.68 2.61
C GLU A 195 -6.98 31.50 4.05
N SER A 196 -6.11 30.90 4.87
CA SER A 196 -6.31 30.70 6.29
C SER A 196 -5.17 31.31 7.10
N PHE A 197 -5.49 31.86 8.26
CA PHE A 197 -4.52 32.23 9.29
C PHE A 197 -4.76 31.41 10.55
N SER A 198 -3.69 30.95 11.18
CA SER A 198 -3.77 30.11 12.37
C SER A 198 -2.75 30.55 13.40
N PHE A 199 -3.11 30.50 14.67
CA PHE A 199 -2.21 30.84 15.77
C PHE A 199 -2.60 30.09 17.04
N LYS A 200 -1.62 29.76 17.87
CA LYS A 200 -1.87 29.13 19.18
C LYS A 200 -1.87 30.18 20.27
N VAL A 201 -2.98 30.30 21.00
CA VAL A 201 -3.11 31.36 22.00
C VAL A 201 -2.27 31.05 23.25
N ALA A 202 -1.43 31.99 23.68
CA ALA A 202 -0.59 31.83 24.87
C ALA A 202 -1.34 32.10 26.17
N GLU A 203 -2.38 32.95 26.11
CA GLU A 203 -3.27 33.29 27.22
C GLU A 203 -4.73 33.07 26.81
N GLY A 204 -5.67 33.00 27.75
CA GLY A 204 -7.08 32.84 27.40
C GLY A 204 -7.56 34.01 26.53
N ALA A 205 -8.32 33.72 25.48
CA ALA A 205 -8.84 34.74 24.56
C ALA A 205 -10.36 34.83 24.57
N ASN A 206 -10.86 35.95 24.09
CA ASN A 206 -12.26 36.24 23.84
C ASN A 206 -12.40 36.49 22.34
N VAL A 207 -13.18 35.67 21.66
CA VAL A 207 -13.67 35.96 20.30
C VAL A 207 -14.99 36.67 20.43
N ARG A 208 -15.03 37.93 20.01
CA ARG A 208 -16.24 38.73 19.92
C ARG A 208 -16.66 38.84 18.46
N VAL A 209 -17.92 38.52 18.19
CA VAL A 209 -18.52 38.68 16.86
C VAL A 209 -19.77 39.55 16.94
N ASP A 210 -19.84 40.56 16.08
CA ASP A 210 -21.07 41.32 15.84
C ASP A 210 -21.72 40.83 14.54
N LEU A 211 -22.90 40.23 14.64
CA LEU A 211 -23.63 39.68 13.50
C LEU A 211 -24.69 40.70 13.04
N ILE A 212 -24.45 41.41 11.94
CA ILE A 212 -25.42 42.35 11.37
C ILE A 212 -26.40 41.59 10.46
N GLY A 213 -27.70 41.61 10.78
CA GLY A 213 -28.74 41.02 9.93
C GLY A 213 -30.14 41.59 10.23
N PRO A 214 -31.08 41.55 9.26
CA PRO A 214 -32.40 42.18 9.37
C PRO A 214 -33.29 41.66 10.52
N ASN A 215 -32.94 40.51 11.10
CA ASN A 215 -33.66 39.88 12.23
C ASN A 215 -32.82 39.76 13.51
N ASN A 216 -31.64 40.40 13.61
CA ASN A 216 -30.77 40.26 14.78
C ASN A 216 -30.79 41.53 15.64
N LEU A 217 -31.65 41.53 16.66
CA LEU A 217 -31.69 42.52 17.77
C LEU A 217 -30.68 42.18 18.89
N GLY A 218 -29.93 41.08 18.76
CA GLY A 218 -28.93 40.65 19.74
C GLY A 218 -27.59 41.30 19.47
N GLY A 219 -27.04 42.00 20.47
CA GLY A 219 -25.72 42.63 20.40
C GLY A 219 -24.55 41.63 20.28
N PRO A 220 -23.31 42.04 20.62
CA PRO A 220 -22.11 41.22 20.46
C PRO A 220 -22.23 39.85 21.15
N VAL A 221 -21.87 38.79 20.42
CA VAL A 221 -21.68 37.45 21.00
C VAL A 221 -20.21 37.29 21.34
N ASN A 222 -19.91 36.78 22.54
CA ASN A 222 -18.54 36.55 23.00
C ASN A 222 -18.34 35.05 23.29
N TYR A 223 -17.24 34.51 22.81
CA TYR A 223 -16.81 33.13 23.01
C TYR A 223 -15.48 33.14 23.76
N GLN A 224 -15.37 32.34 24.82
CA GLN A 224 -14.11 32.17 25.54
C GLN A 224 -13.29 31.08 24.86
N ILE A 225 -12.00 31.34 24.71
CA ILE A 225 -11.00 30.41 24.19
C ILE A 225 -10.01 30.14 25.32
N SER A 226 -9.78 28.87 25.60
CA SER A 226 -8.82 28.45 26.62
C SER A 226 -7.38 28.78 26.21
N PRO A 227 -6.50 29.11 27.16
CA PRO A 227 -5.06 29.18 26.87
C PRO A 227 -4.58 27.86 26.25
N GLY A 228 -3.74 27.95 25.22
CA GLY A 228 -3.18 26.80 24.51
C GLY A 228 -4.01 26.28 23.33
N SER A 229 -5.26 26.73 23.16
CA SER A 229 -6.07 26.38 21.98
C SER A 229 -5.48 27.00 20.70
N VAL A 230 -5.64 26.33 19.56
CA VAL A 230 -5.26 26.87 18.26
C VAL A 230 -6.50 27.53 17.65
N VAL A 231 -6.36 28.77 17.21
CA VAL A 231 -7.41 29.53 16.54
C VAL A 231 -7.12 29.56 15.05
N HIS A 232 -8.15 29.36 14.25
CA HIS A 232 -8.13 29.36 12.80
C HIS A 232 -9.10 30.40 12.28
N ILE A 233 -8.65 31.21 11.33
CA ILE A 233 -9.42 32.22 10.62
C ILE A 233 -9.38 31.85 9.14
N ASP A 234 -10.47 31.31 8.63
CA ASP A 234 -10.63 30.88 7.24
C ASP A 234 -11.43 31.96 6.50
N VAL A 235 -10.86 32.54 5.44
CA VAL A 235 -11.48 33.65 4.68
C VAL A 235 -12.12 33.11 3.41
N ASP A 236 -13.45 33.13 3.33
CA ASP A 236 -14.20 32.66 2.16
C ASP A 236 -14.24 33.72 1.05
N THR A 237 -14.50 34.98 1.41
CA THR A 237 -14.53 36.11 0.48
C THR A 237 -13.87 37.34 1.07
N GLY A 238 -13.36 38.22 0.21
CA GLY A 238 -12.75 39.48 0.64
C GLY A 238 -11.36 39.32 1.24
N TYR A 239 -11.04 40.08 2.30
CA TYR A 239 -9.73 40.04 2.94
C TYR A 239 -9.77 40.48 4.41
N VAL A 240 -8.87 39.91 5.23
CA VAL A 240 -8.63 40.26 6.63
C VAL A 240 -7.21 40.76 6.81
N LEU A 241 -7.05 41.87 7.53
CA LEU A 241 -5.76 42.40 7.94
C LEU A 241 -5.48 42.04 9.40
N ILE A 242 -4.35 41.38 9.63
CA ILE A 242 -3.88 40.96 10.95
C ILE A 242 -2.56 41.67 11.23
N GLY A 243 -2.52 42.49 12.28
CA GLY A 243 -1.28 43.10 12.74
C GLY A 243 -0.52 42.13 13.62
N TRP A 244 0.82 42.10 13.53
CA TRP A 244 1.64 41.26 14.39
C TRP A 244 3.04 41.82 14.67
N ASN A 245 3.57 41.46 15.85
CA ASN A 245 4.95 41.69 16.27
C ASN A 245 5.59 40.37 16.72
N TYR A 246 6.90 40.24 16.52
CA TYR A 246 7.69 39.19 17.14
C TYR A 246 8.36 39.72 18.42
N LEU A 247 8.05 39.15 19.57
CA LEU A 247 8.55 39.63 20.86
C LEU A 247 9.86 38.99 21.32
N GLY A 248 10.37 38.00 20.56
CA GLY A 248 11.45 37.12 21.00
C GLY A 248 10.93 35.90 21.77
N ASN A 249 11.79 34.88 21.92
CA ASN A 249 11.46 33.60 22.59
C ASN A 249 10.33 32.79 21.95
N GLY A 250 10.02 33.04 20.67
CA GLY A 250 8.96 32.33 19.95
C GLY A 250 7.55 32.89 20.19
N ILE A 251 7.38 33.99 20.93
CA ILE A 251 6.07 34.58 21.20
C ILE A 251 5.78 35.73 20.23
N TYR A 252 4.54 35.77 19.75
CA TYR A 252 3.99 36.79 18.87
C TYR A 252 2.93 37.61 19.60
N GLU A 253 2.83 38.89 19.27
CA GLU A 253 1.71 39.74 19.68
C GLU A 253 0.82 40.02 18.46
N LEU A 254 -0.49 39.81 18.56
CA LEU A 254 -1.46 39.84 17.45
C LEU A 254 -2.56 40.87 17.67
N TRP A 255 -2.91 41.62 16.61
CA TRP A 255 -4.05 42.54 16.59
C TRP A 255 -5.08 42.11 15.55
N ILE A 256 -6.23 41.61 16.05
CA ILE A 256 -7.35 41.12 15.24
C ILE A 256 -8.64 41.83 15.72
N PRO A 257 -9.20 42.78 14.95
CA PRO A 257 -8.72 43.26 13.65
C PRO A 257 -7.54 44.22 13.80
N TYR A 258 -6.81 44.48 12.71
CA TYR A 258 -5.76 45.49 12.69
C TYR A 258 -6.33 46.92 12.88
N HIS A 259 -5.71 47.71 13.77
CA HIS A 259 -6.04 49.11 14.01
C HIS A 259 -4.90 50.02 13.54
N ARG A 260 -5.21 51.10 12.83
CA ARG A 260 -4.25 52.15 12.45
C ARG A 260 -4.65 53.47 13.09
N ASN A 261 -3.74 54.13 13.79
CA ASN A 261 -3.99 55.40 14.48
C ASN A 261 -5.18 55.37 15.48
N ARG A 262 -5.39 54.23 16.16
CA ARG A 262 -6.54 53.97 17.05
C ARG A 262 -7.90 53.87 16.34
N GLU A 263 -7.92 53.88 15.01
CA GLU A 263 -9.11 53.59 14.21
C GLU A 263 -9.04 52.14 13.71
N GLN A 264 -10.16 51.43 13.78
CA GLN A 264 -10.28 50.10 13.20
C GLN A 264 -10.19 50.22 11.68
N ILE A 265 -9.31 49.43 11.05
CA ILE A 265 -9.33 49.32 9.60
C ILE A 265 -10.43 48.33 9.24
N TRP A 266 -11.41 48.83 8.49
CA TRP A 266 -12.52 48.02 8.01
C TRP A 266 -12.02 47.02 6.96
N THR A 267 -12.10 45.74 7.31
CA THR A 267 -11.88 44.61 6.41
C THR A 267 -13.22 44.11 5.92
N THR A 268 -13.40 44.00 4.61
CA THR A 268 -14.59 43.36 4.03
C THR A 268 -14.26 41.89 3.84
N TRP A 269 -14.79 41.01 4.70
CA TRP A 269 -14.64 39.57 4.52
C TRP A 269 -15.86 38.80 5.02
N THR A 270 -16.01 37.59 4.50
CA THR A 270 -16.84 36.53 5.09
C THR A 270 -15.97 35.32 5.32
N GLY A 271 -16.31 34.49 6.29
CA GLY A 271 -15.52 33.31 6.58
C GLY A 271 -15.92 32.65 7.87
N THR A 272 -15.06 31.77 8.36
CA THR A 272 -15.26 31.08 9.63
C THR A 272 -14.08 31.30 10.55
N ILE A 273 -14.35 31.62 11.80
CA ILE A 273 -13.38 31.49 12.88
C ILE A 273 -13.72 30.25 13.69
N TRP A 274 -12.74 29.42 13.98
CA TRP A 274 -12.91 28.28 14.87
C TRP A 274 -11.67 28.08 15.71
N TRP A 275 -11.83 27.43 16.86
CA TRP A 275 -10.72 27.15 17.76
C TRP A 275 -10.78 25.74 18.29
N GLY A 276 -9.60 25.23 18.62
CA GLY A 276 -9.39 23.90 19.14
C GLY A 276 -8.12 23.29 18.57
N GLN A 277 -8.07 21.97 18.44
CA GLN A 277 -6.95 21.26 17.84
C GLN A 277 -7.26 21.05 16.36
N LYS A 278 -6.43 21.55 15.44
CA LYS A 278 -6.51 21.12 14.04
C LYS A 278 -6.13 19.65 13.95
N GLY A 279 -6.88 18.92 13.16
CA GLY A 279 -6.53 17.54 12.89
C GLY A 279 -5.20 17.49 12.16
N GLU A 280 -4.35 16.57 12.55
CA GLU A 280 -3.05 16.34 11.93
C GLU A 280 -2.91 14.85 11.63
N VAL A 281 -2.33 14.53 10.48
CA VAL A 281 -1.79 13.20 10.25
C VAL A 281 -0.30 13.33 9.99
N SER A 282 0.50 12.66 10.80
CA SER A 282 1.95 12.69 10.70
C SER A 282 2.53 11.29 10.78
N SER A 283 3.69 11.11 10.17
CA SER A 283 4.43 9.86 10.18
C SER A 283 5.83 10.15 10.71
N THR A 284 6.11 9.81 11.96
CA THR A 284 7.41 10.09 12.57
C THR A 284 8.46 9.05 12.20
N ASN A 285 8.08 7.79 11.94
CA ASN A 285 8.99 6.68 11.66
C ASN A 285 8.53 5.76 10.53
N LEU A 286 7.70 6.25 9.60
CA LEU A 286 7.24 5.43 8.48
C LEU A 286 8.38 5.18 7.50
N THR A 287 8.88 3.95 7.51
CA THR A 287 9.88 3.45 6.58
C THR A 287 9.19 2.55 5.56
N ILE A 288 9.24 2.95 4.30
CA ILE A 288 8.75 2.13 3.19
C ILE A 288 9.94 1.61 2.42
N ARG A 289 10.09 0.28 2.35
CA ARG A 289 11.23 -0.37 1.71
C ARG A 289 10.80 -1.32 0.61
N TYR A 290 11.51 -1.23 -0.52
CA TYR A 290 11.35 -2.14 -1.64
C TYR A 290 12.29 -3.34 -1.45
N VAL A 291 11.72 -4.52 -1.19
CA VAL A 291 12.47 -5.76 -0.94
C VAL A 291 12.46 -6.59 -2.21
N TYR A 292 13.62 -6.70 -2.85
CA TYR A 292 13.80 -7.53 -4.05
C TYR A 292 13.68 -9.02 -3.69
N ALA A 293 13.03 -9.80 -4.56
CA ALA A 293 12.87 -11.24 -4.42
C ALA A 293 14.17 -12.00 -4.09
N THR A 294 15.32 -11.55 -4.61
CA THR A 294 16.63 -12.16 -4.36
C THR A 294 17.16 -11.96 -2.94
N LYS A 295 16.60 -11.03 -2.19
CA LYS A 295 16.94 -10.74 -0.78
C LYS A 295 15.91 -11.28 0.21
N VAL A 296 14.81 -11.84 -0.30
CA VAL A 296 13.79 -12.47 0.53
C VAL A 296 14.34 -13.81 1.03
N VAL A 297 14.35 -13.98 2.36
CA VAL A 297 14.92 -15.17 3.02
C VAL A 297 13.88 -16.28 3.12
N ASP A 298 12.64 -15.92 3.47
CA ASP A 298 11.52 -16.85 3.62
C ASP A 298 10.56 -16.71 2.44
N ALA A 299 10.11 -17.82 1.88
CA ALA A 299 9.16 -17.79 0.77
C ALA A 299 7.85 -17.08 1.18
N ASP A 300 7.34 -16.20 0.32
CA ASP A 300 6.03 -15.56 0.50
C ASP A 300 4.91 -16.60 0.46
N TYR A 301 5.07 -17.61 -0.41
CA TYR A 301 4.20 -18.78 -0.47
C TYR A 301 5.06 -20.03 -0.55
N ASN A 302 4.74 -21.03 0.26
CA ASN A 302 5.46 -22.29 0.27
C ASN A 302 4.47 -23.44 0.19
N MET A 303 4.55 -24.22 -0.89
CA MET A 303 3.60 -25.28 -1.19
C MET A 303 4.36 -26.60 -1.19
N THR A 304 4.04 -27.48 -0.26
CA THR A 304 4.69 -28.79 -0.17
C THR A 304 3.66 -29.89 -0.37
N MET A 305 4.00 -30.84 -1.22
CA MET A 305 3.19 -32.02 -1.49
C MET A 305 3.99 -33.28 -1.17
N ILE A 306 3.43 -34.13 -0.32
CA ILE A 306 3.99 -35.41 0.10
C ILE A 306 2.93 -36.47 -0.13
N ASN A 307 3.27 -37.53 -0.87
CA ASN A 307 2.33 -38.59 -1.24
C ASN A 307 1.02 -38.09 -1.84
N GLY A 308 1.11 -37.05 -2.68
CA GLY A 308 -0.05 -36.44 -3.32
C GLY A 308 -0.97 -35.66 -2.39
N THR A 309 -0.54 -35.34 -1.16
CA THR A 309 -1.29 -34.52 -0.20
C THR A 309 -0.51 -33.28 0.19
N PHE A 310 -1.19 -32.15 0.42
CA PHE A 310 -0.52 -30.92 0.85
C PHE A 310 -0.13 -31.00 2.32
N VAL A 311 1.10 -30.61 2.64
CA VAL A 311 1.68 -30.67 3.98
C VAL A 311 2.36 -29.35 4.31
N GLU A 312 2.06 -28.77 5.47
CA GLU A 312 2.71 -27.54 5.95
C GLU A 312 3.70 -27.79 7.09
N ASP A 313 3.60 -28.94 7.77
CA ASP A 313 4.43 -29.26 8.93
C ASP A 313 5.88 -29.49 8.53
N SER A 314 6.74 -28.53 8.89
CA SER A 314 8.18 -28.57 8.61
C SER A 314 8.90 -29.81 9.13
N SER A 315 8.41 -30.45 10.20
CA SER A 315 9.00 -31.67 10.74
C SER A 315 8.69 -32.90 9.87
N ILE A 316 7.47 -32.99 9.35
CA ILE A 316 7.06 -34.04 8.40
C ILE A 316 7.82 -33.88 7.09
N ILE A 317 7.95 -32.64 6.60
CA ILE A 317 8.68 -32.34 5.36
C ILE A 317 10.14 -32.76 5.46
N ARG A 318 10.83 -32.34 6.52
CA ARG A 318 12.23 -32.73 6.75
C ARG A 318 12.39 -34.23 6.88
N ALA A 319 11.51 -34.90 7.64
CA ALA A 319 11.57 -36.34 7.79
C ALA A 319 11.33 -37.09 6.46
N SER A 320 10.50 -36.58 5.55
CA SER A 320 10.34 -37.15 4.20
C SER A 320 11.61 -36.96 3.37
N MET A 321 12.14 -35.74 3.32
CA MET A 321 13.39 -35.43 2.61
C MET A 321 14.58 -36.27 3.11
N ASP A 322 14.75 -36.41 4.43
CA ASP A 322 15.86 -37.16 5.04
C ASP A 322 15.84 -38.67 4.72
N ARG A 323 14.65 -39.23 4.44
CA ARG A 323 14.50 -40.63 4.01
C ARG A 323 14.74 -40.81 2.52
N SER A 324 14.75 -39.73 1.74
CA SER A 324 14.82 -39.83 0.29
C SER A 324 16.24 -40.16 -0.19
N PRO A 325 16.41 -41.14 -1.09
CA PRO A 325 17.71 -41.44 -1.69
C PRO A 325 18.16 -40.35 -2.68
N TRP A 326 17.27 -39.43 -3.05
CA TRP A 326 17.51 -38.41 -4.06
C TRP A 326 16.70 -37.15 -3.79
N ILE A 327 17.38 -36.00 -3.85
CA ILE A 327 16.76 -34.68 -3.79
C ILE A 327 17.40 -33.83 -4.89
N THR A 328 16.58 -33.19 -5.72
CA THR A 328 17.02 -32.19 -6.70
C THR A 328 16.48 -30.82 -6.33
N TYR A 329 17.33 -29.81 -6.50
CA TYR A 329 16.98 -28.40 -6.36
C TYR A 329 17.05 -27.70 -7.72
N THR A 330 16.03 -26.90 -8.03
CA THR A 330 15.96 -26.09 -9.23
C THR A 330 15.44 -24.68 -8.90
N GLU A 331 15.96 -23.68 -9.59
CA GLU A 331 15.52 -22.28 -9.46
C GLU A 331 15.13 -21.69 -10.83
N ARG A 332 14.11 -20.84 -10.85
CA ARG A 332 13.81 -19.94 -11.96
C ARG A 332 13.66 -18.52 -11.46
N ARG A 333 14.30 -17.58 -12.18
CA ARG A 333 14.14 -16.15 -11.98
C ARG A 333 13.37 -15.60 -13.15
N VAL A 334 12.17 -15.13 -12.91
CA VAL A 334 11.24 -14.74 -13.97
C VAL A 334 10.63 -13.37 -13.65
N PRO A 335 10.38 -12.53 -14.66
CA PRO A 335 9.58 -11.34 -14.46
C PRO A 335 8.16 -11.74 -14.02
N MET A 336 7.59 -10.99 -13.09
CA MET A 336 6.22 -11.10 -12.62
C MET A 336 5.50 -9.79 -12.87
N THR A 337 4.31 -9.86 -13.44
CA THR A 337 3.40 -8.72 -13.50
C THR A 337 2.46 -8.72 -12.31
N LYS A 338 2.39 -7.59 -11.60
CA LYS A 338 1.46 -7.38 -10.48
C LYS A 338 0.56 -6.18 -10.77
N MET A 339 -0.74 -6.40 -10.69
CA MET A 339 -1.75 -5.35 -10.68
C MET A 339 -2.86 -5.75 -9.71
N ILE A 340 -3.05 -4.95 -8.67
CA ILE A 340 -4.18 -5.13 -7.75
C ILE A 340 -5.13 -3.98 -8.00
N TYR A 341 -6.37 -4.32 -8.33
CA TYR A 341 -7.45 -3.36 -8.51
C TYR A 341 -8.81 -4.03 -8.36
N ASN A 342 -9.68 -3.36 -7.63
CA ASN A 342 -11.11 -3.56 -7.60
C ASN A 342 -11.76 -2.18 -7.54
N ARG A 343 -12.97 -2.08 -8.08
CA ARG A 343 -13.74 -0.85 -8.06
C ARG A 343 -14.21 -0.50 -6.65
N SER A 344 -14.57 -1.52 -5.87
CA SER A 344 -15.03 -1.35 -4.49
C SER A 344 -14.35 -2.39 -3.60
N TYR A 345 -13.93 -1.95 -2.43
CA TYR A 345 -13.36 -2.77 -1.38
C TYR A 345 -14.14 -2.57 -0.09
N THR A 346 -14.39 -3.69 0.59
CA THR A 346 -14.82 -3.69 1.98
C THR A 346 -13.63 -4.16 2.80
N VAL A 347 -13.20 -3.36 3.78
CA VAL A 347 -12.04 -3.65 4.63
C VAL A 347 -12.47 -3.66 6.08
N THR A 348 -12.03 -4.66 6.83
CA THR A 348 -12.23 -4.80 8.28
C THR A 348 -10.88 -4.73 9.01
N PRO A 349 -10.86 -4.45 10.33
CA PRO A 349 -9.62 -4.43 11.10
C PRO A 349 -8.77 -5.71 11.01
N ASN A 350 -9.40 -6.87 10.78
CA ASN A 350 -8.70 -8.16 10.65
C ASN A 350 -7.94 -8.31 9.32
N ASP A 351 -8.24 -7.46 8.34
CA ASP A 351 -7.59 -7.49 7.02
C ASP A 351 -6.29 -6.66 6.96
N LEU A 352 -5.97 -5.92 8.03
CA LEU A 352 -4.94 -4.89 8.02
C LEU A 352 -3.52 -5.46 8.25
N PRO A 353 -2.49 -4.88 7.60
CA PRO A 353 -2.58 -3.88 6.53
C PRO A 353 -3.04 -4.50 5.20
N LYS A 354 -4.06 -3.89 4.56
CA LYS A 354 -4.66 -4.42 3.33
C LYS A 354 -4.21 -3.64 2.10
N GLU A 355 -3.52 -4.31 1.17
CA GLU A 355 -3.14 -3.72 -0.13
C GLU A 355 -4.37 -3.64 -1.05
N LEU A 356 -4.68 -2.43 -1.55
CA LEU A 356 -5.86 -2.15 -2.37
C LEU A 356 -5.54 -1.81 -3.83
N TYR A 357 -4.51 -1.01 -4.09
CA TYR A 357 -4.19 -0.58 -5.45
C TYR A 357 -2.70 -0.73 -5.70
N VAL A 358 -2.36 -1.53 -6.70
CA VAL A 358 -0.97 -1.74 -7.14
C VAL A 358 -0.93 -1.67 -8.65
N GLY A 359 -0.03 -0.87 -9.19
CA GLY A 359 0.15 -0.71 -10.63
C GLY A 359 0.94 0.54 -10.98
N SER A 360 1.19 0.72 -12.27
CA SER A 360 1.83 1.93 -12.80
C SER A 360 0.76 2.80 -13.46
N ILE A 361 0.58 4.01 -12.97
CA ILE A 361 -0.18 5.05 -13.67
C ILE A 361 0.68 5.57 -14.81
N TYR A 362 0.15 5.62 -16.03
CA TYR A 362 0.92 5.98 -17.24
C TYR A 362 0.42 7.24 -17.97
N THR A 363 -0.59 7.92 -17.40
CA THR A 363 -1.09 9.22 -17.88
C THR A 363 -1.52 10.08 -16.69
N SER A 364 -1.60 11.39 -16.90
CA SER A 364 -2.02 12.34 -15.88
C SER A 364 -3.41 11.99 -15.32
N ILE A 365 -3.57 12.00 -14.01
CA ILE A 365 -4.84 11.69 -13.34
C ILE A 365 -5.85 12.83 -13.63
N PRO A 366 -7.00 12.55 -14.27
CA PRO A 366 -8.02 13.55 -14.52
C PRO A 366 -8.77 13.96 -13.24
N ASP A 367 -9.27 15.20 -13.19
CA ASP A 367 -9.96 15.77 -12.03
C ASP A 367 -11.26 15.06 -11.64
N TYR A 368 -11.87 14.33 -12.58
CA TYR A 368 -13.09 13.57 -12.31
C TYR A 368 -12.81 12.20 -11.65
N MET A 369 -11.56 11.71 -11.64
CA MET A 369 -11.22 10.45 -10.98
C MET A 369 -11.03 10.67 -9.48
N ALA A 370 -11.82 10.00 -8.67
CA ALA A 370 -11.86 10.24 -7.24
C ALA A 370 -11.97 8.94 -6.43
N LEU A 371 -11.45 8.99 -5.22
CA LEU A 371 -11.59 7.99 -4.19
C LEU A 371 -12.74 8.40 -3.26
N LYS A 372 -13.69 7.50 -3.07
CA LYS A 372 -14.73 7.61 -2.06
C LYS A 372 -14.37 6.71 -0.89
N VAL A 373 -14.41 7.26 0.31
CA VAL A 373 -14.19 6.56 1.58
C VAL A 373 -15.46 6.70 2.41
N GLY A 374 -16.08 5.59 2.81
CA GLY A 374 -17.31 5.60 3.59
C GLY A 374 -17.26 4.67 4.79
N PHE A 375 -17.75 5.16 5.93
CA PHE A 375 -17.94 4.41 7.17
C PHE A 375 -18.91 5.16 8.09
N ASN A 376 -19.57 4.44 8.99
CA ASN A 376 -20.63 5.01 9.82
C ASN A 376 -20.17 5.37 11.23
N ASP A 377 -19.20 4.61 11.76
CA ASP A 377 -18.75 4.68 13.14
C ASP A 377 -17.93 5.94 13.44
N THR A 378 -17.87 6.33 14.72
CA THR A 378 -16.93 7.35 15.20
C THR A 378 -15.56 6.71 15.36
N GLY A 379 -14.54 7.26 14.71
CA GLY A 379 -13.21 6.67 14.68
C GLY A 379 -12.39 7.22 13.52
N TYR A 380 -11.32 6.51 13.14
CA TYR A 380 -10.53 6.88 11.97
C TYR A 380 -9.97 5.68 11.21
N ILE A 381 -9.70 5.90 9.93
CA ILE A 381 -8.89 5.04 9.09
C ILE A 381 -7.65 5.79 8.63
N VAL A 382 -6.59 5.04 8.37
CA VAL A 382 -5.36 5.52 7.73
C VAL A 382 -5.13 4.73 6.46
N MET A 383 -4.99 5.44 5.36
CA MET A 383 -4.49 4.91 4.10
C MET A 383 -3.09 5.44 3.83
N VAL A 384 -2.22 4.57 3.33
CA VAL A 384 -0.87 4.93 2.93
C VAL A 384 -0.71 4.64 1.45
N ALA A 385 -0.15 5.59 0.70
CA ALA A 385 0.28 5.38 -0.67
C ALA A 385 1.79 5.57 -0.78
N TRP A 386 2.49 4.59 -1.35
CA TRP A 386 3.88 4.74 -1.77
C TRP A 386 3.93 5.00 -3.26
N MET A 387 4.79 5.95 -3.66
CA MET A 387 4.83 6.49 -5.02
C MET A 387 6.26 6.55 -5.52
N ARG A 388 6.49 5.99 -6.71
CA ARG A 388 7.79 6.01 -7.37
C ARG A 388 7.64 6.22 -8.88
N GLY A 389 8.33 7.21 -9.42
CA GLY A 389 8.40 7.50 -10.85
C GLY A 389 9.75 8.10 -11.19
N THR A 390 9.92 8.56 -12.44
CA THR A 390 11.19 9.13 -12.92
C THR A 390 11.66 10.32 -12.09
N ASN A 391 10.74 11.21 -11.73
CA ASN A 391 11.01 12.45 -10.98
C ASN A 391 10.22 12.55 -9.67
N ILE A 392 9.65 11.44 -9.22
CA ILE A 392 8.76 11.39 -8.06
C ILE A 392 9.20 10.24 -7.19
N SER A 393 9.59 10.53 -5.96
CA SER A 393 9.77 9.54 -4.92
C SER A 393 9.16 10.08 -3.64
N GLY A 394 8.25 9.32 -3.07
CA GLY A 394 7.53 9.80 -1.91
C GLY A 394 6.46 8.86 -1.41
N TYR A 395 5.70 9.36 -0.46
CA TYR A 395 4.55 8.67 0.08
C TYR A 395 3.47 9.69 0.46
N SER A 396 2.26 9.19 0.63
CA SER A 396 1.10 9.96 1.04
C SER A 396 0.40 9.22 2.16
N VAL A 397 -0.02 9.94 3.19
CA VAL A 397 -0.80 9.40 4.30
C VAL A 397 -2.11 10.15 4.31
N LEU A 398 -3.21 9.41 4.15
CA LEU A 398 -4.56 9.92 4.19
C LEU A 398 -5.22 9.39 5.46
N ALA A 399 -5.68 10.28 6.33
CA ALA A 399 -6.53 9.93 7.46
C ALA A 399 -7.95 10.42 7.18
N ALA A 400 -8.92 9.52 7.19
CA ALA A 400 -10.33 9.89 7.19
C ALA A 400 -10.93 9.51 8.55
N TYR A 401 -11.67 10.44 9.15
CA TYR A 401 -12.17 10.28 10.51
C TYR A 401 -13.55 10.92 10.66
N LYS A 402 -14.26 10.45 11.68
CA LYS A 402 -15.56 10.96 12.09
C LYS A 402 -15.54 11.11 13.60
N ALA A 403 -15.86 12.30 14.10
CA ALA A 403 -15.87 12.60 15.52
C ALA A 403 -17.30 12.52 16.07
N SER A 404 -17.46 12.29 17.37
CA SER A 404 -18.80 12.26 17.99
C SER A 404 -19.53 13.61 17.94
N VAL A 405 -18.77 14.70 17.82
CA VAL A 405 -19.27 16.08 17.75
C VAL A 405 -19.60 16.54 16.33
N ASP A 406 -19.05 15.90 15.29
CA ASP A 406 -19.31 16.23 13.88
C ASP A 406 -19.87 15.00 13.17
N SER A 407 -21.10 15.12 12.65
CA SER A 407 -21.72 14.04 11.90
C SER A 407 -21.03 13.76 10.57
N ASN A 408 -20.23 14.70 10.03
CA ASN A 408 -19.58 14.58 8.74
C ASN A 408 -18.20 13.94 8.84
N ILE A 409 -17.87 13.14 7.82
CA ILE A 409 -16.52 12.58 7.68
C ILE A 409 -15.60 13.70 7.20
N GLN A 410 -14.46 13.81 7.86
CA GLN A 410 -13.39 14.73 7.49
C GLN A 410 -12.16 13.92 7.07
N LEU A 411 -11.30 14.54 6.25
CA LEU A 411 -10.17 13.88 5.64
C LEU A 411 -8.95 14.80 5.64
N ILE A 412 -7.79 14.26 5.99
CA ILE A 412 -6.51 14.95 5.94
C ILE A 412 -5.54 14.11 5.12
N ILE A 413 -4.85 14.75 4.19
CA ILE A 413 -3.76 14.15 3.41
C ILE A 413 -2.47 14.85 3.80
N ASN A 414 -1.47 14.07 4.23
CA ASN A 414 -0.10 14.48 4.37
C ASN A 414 0.75 13.75 3.32
N GLN A 415 1.17 14.48 2.30
CA GLN A 415 1.95 13.96 1.19
C GLN A 415 3.39 14.46 1.26
N THR A 416 4.36 13.56 1.23
CA THR A 416 5.79 13.88 1.15
C THR A 416 6.36 13.42 -0.18
N ILE A 417 6.66 14.35 -1.08
CA ILE A 417 7.25 14.10 -2.41
C ILE A 417 8.62 14.76 -2.49
N ASN A 418 9.64 13.99 -2.85
CA ASN A 418 11.03 14.46 -3.04
C ASN A 418 11.54 15.31 -1.85
N GLY A 419 11.18 14.91 -0.62
CA GLY A 419 11.54 15.60 0.62
C GLY A 419 10.72 16.85 0.95
N LYS A 420 9.71 17.21 0.15
CA LYS A 420 8.77 18.30 0.44
C LYS A 420 7.45 17.75 0.93
N THR A 421 6.91 18.34 1.99
CA THR A 421 5.66 17.92 2.62
C THR A 421 4.53 18.89 2.32
N TYR A 422 3.36 18.35 2.02
CA TYR A 422 2.14 19.06 1.68
C TYR A 422 0.99 18.51 2.51
N VAL A 423 0.26 19.37 3.21
CA VAL A 423 -0.91 18.98 4.02
C VAL A 423 -2.16 19.62 3.44
N LYS A 424 -3.20 18.80 3.24
CA LYS A 424 -4.52 19.23 2.75
C LYS A 424 -5.61 18.64 3.62
N SER A 425 -6.69 19.38 3.82
CA SER A 425 -7.83 18.96 4.62
C SER A 425 -9.12 19.15 3.82
N TYR A 426 -10.06 18.23 3.98
CA TYR A 426 -11.33 18.21 3.30
C TYR A 426 -12.43 17.85 4.30
N THR A 427 -13.58 18.49 4.19
CA THR A 427 -14.78 18.15 4.96
C THR A 427 -15.84 17.64 4.00
N SER A 428 -16.48 16.52 4.34
CA SER A 428 -17.55 16.00 3.51
C SER A 428 -18.83 16.82 3.65
N GLY A 429 -19.58 16.93 2.54
CA GLY A 429 -20.99 17.36 2.57
C GLY A 429 -21.97 16.25 2.99
N SER A 430 -21.47 15.05 3.33
CA SER A 430 -22.27 13.88 3.73
C SER A 430 -21.72 13.23 5.01
N PRO A 431 -22.60 12.74 5.90
CA PRO A 431 -22.20 12.02 7.11
C PRO A 431 -21.68 10.59 6.87
N ASP A 432 -21.88 10.05 5.67
CA ASP A 432 -21.67 8.61 5.40
C ASP A 432 -20.40 8.34 4.57
N TYR A 433 -19.89 9.37 3.89
CA TYR A 433 -18.71 9.23 3.04
C TYR A 433 -18.01 10.56 2.82
N VAL A 434 -16.74 10.51 2.44
CA VAL A 434 -15.95 11.63 1.91
C VAL A 434 -15.41 11.26 0.53
N ILE A 435 -15.34 12.24 -0.38
CA ILE A 435 -14.80 12.05 -1.73
C ILE A 435 -13.56 12.93 -1.87
N VAL A 436 -12.46 12.35 -2.33
CA VAL A 436 -11.21 13.07 -2.62
C VAL A 436 -10.68 12.67 -3.99
N GLN A 437 -10.16 13.61 -4.76
CA GLN A 437 -9.60 13.31 -6.07
C GLN A 437 -8.32 12.48 -5.94
N TRP A 438 -8.12 11.50 -6.82
CA TRP A 438 -6.95 10.62 -6.77
C TRP A 438 -5.63 11.40 -6.86
N LYS A 439 -5.58 12.48 -7.65
CA LYS A 439 -4.38 13.33 -7.77
C LYS A 439 -3.97 14.01 -6.47
N GLU A 440 -4.91 14.23 -5.55
CA GLU A 440 -4.62 14.84 -4.25
C GLU A 440 -3.92 13.83 -3.33
N PHE A 441 -4.27 12.55 -3.45
CA PHE A 441 -3.68 11.47 -2.68
C PHE A 441 -2.38 10.93 -3.31
N LEU A 442 -2.36 10.72 -4.64
CA LEU A 442 -1.28 10.07 -5.39
C LEU A 442 -0.34 11.03 -6.15
N THR A 443 -0.51 12.33 -6.00
CA THR A 443 0.21 13.37 -6.78
C THR A 443 -0.06 13.31 -8.28
N GLN A 444 0.46 14.30 -9.02
CA GLN A 444 0.26 14.43 -10.46
C GLN A 444 1.55 14.10 -11.22
N ILE A 445 1.42 13.35 -12.32
CA ILE A 445 2.50 13.12 -13.30
C ILE A 445 2.30 13.94 -14.57
N LYS A 446 3.41 14.23 -15.24
CA LYS A 446 3.38 14.84 -16.57
C LYS A 446 3.07 13.79 -17.63
N GLN A 447 2.60 14.26 -18.79
CA GLN A 447 2.39 13.39 -19.94
C GLN A 447 3.71 12.71 -20.34
N GLY A 448 3.68 11.38 -20.52
CA GLY A 448 4.84 10.56 -20.86
C GLY A 448 5.64 10.05 -19.65
N GLU A 449 5.33 10.49 -18.43
CA GLU A 449 5.89 9.91 -17.21
C GLU A 449 5.04 8.71 -16.74
N SER A 450 5.60 7.90 -15.84
CA SER A 450 4.87 6.85 -15.14
C SER A 450 5.07 6.94 -13.64
N LEU A 451 4.03 6.58 -12.89
CA LEU A 451 4.04 6.52 -11.43
C LEU A 451 3.65 5.11 -10.97
N ASP A 452 4.61 4.38 -10.44
CA ASP A 452 4.36 3.16 -9.69
C ASP A 452 3.72 3.54 -8.36
N ILE A 453 2.55 2.97 -8.11
CA ILE A 453 1.81 3.17 -6.87
C ILE A 453 1.63 1.85 -6.14
N HIS A 454 1.65 1.94 -4.82
CA HIS A 454 1.09 0.94 -3.94
C HIS A 454 0.25 1.65 -2.90
N VAL A 455 -0.98 1.23 -2.70
CA VAL A 455 -1.94 1.86 -1.80
C VAL A 455 -2.49 0.82 -0.84
N TRP A 456 -2.46 1.13 0.45
CA TRP A 456 -2.95 0.27 1.51
C TRP A 456 -3.96 1.00 2.38
N VAL A 457 -4.91 0.25 2.96
CA VAL A 457 -5.48 0.60 4.26
C VAL A 457 -4.50 0.07 5.30
N TYR A 458 -3.90 0.98 6.05
CA TYR A 458 -2.80 0.69 6.96
C TYR A 458 -3.30 0.45 8.39
N GLU A 459 -4.20 1.31 8.86
CA GLU A 459 -4.71 1.28 10.22
C GLU A 459 -6.20 1.65 10.24
N MET A 460 -6.95 1.06 11.16
CA MET A 460 -8.32 1.45 11.50
C MET A 460 -8.43 1.45 13.03
N ARG A 461 -9.11 2.44 13.59
CA ARG A 461 -9.42 2.51 15.03
C ARG A 461 -10.89 2.89 15.20
N ASP A 462 -11.56 2.13 16.07
CA ASP A 462 -12.97 2.31 16.45
C ASP A 462 -13.95 2.31 15.25
N ILE A 463 -13.55 1.66 14.15
CA ILE A 463 -14.36 1.46 12.95
C ILE A 463 -14.37 -0.04 12.64
N ASP A 464 -15.55 -0.63 12.55
CA ASP A 464 -15.70 -2.06 12.29
C ASP A 464 -15.52 -2.41 10.82
N GLN A 465 -15.91 -1.48 9.94
CA GLN A 465 -15.88 -1.68 8.50
C GLN A 465 -15.74 -0.34 7.76
N VAL A 466 -14.93 -0.36 6.70
CA VAL A 466 -14.84 0.75 5.75
C VAL A 466 -15.11 0.30 4.32
N GLU A 467 -15.84 1.11 3.57
CA GLU A 467 -16.03 0.97 2.13
C GLU A 467 -15.12 1.95 1.38
N ILE A 468 -14.24 1.41 0.54
CA ILE A 468 -13.34 2.18 -0.32
C ILE A 468 -13.76 1.96 -1.76
N THR A 469 -14.26 3.01 -2.42
CA THR A 469 -14.76 2.94 -3.79
C THR A 469 -13.99 3.87 -4.71
N ASP A 470 -13.53 3.34 -5.84
CA ASP A 470 -12.99 4.11 -6.94
C ASP A 470 -14.13 4.67 -7.82
N LEU A 471 -14.24 5.99 -7.83
CA LEU A 471 -15.17 6.73 -8.67
C LEU A 471 -14.47 7.10 -9.98
N ASN A 472 -15.03 6.61 -11.08
CA ASN A 472 -14.58 6.86 -12.45
C ASN A 472 -13.28 6.13 -12.86
N GLY A 473 -12.90 5.06 -12.16
CA GLY A 473 -12.13 3.97 -12.74
C GLY A 473 -10.65 4.28 -12.97
N ILE A 474 -9.84 4.45 -11.91
CA ILE A 474 -8.38 4.60 -12.00
C ILE A 474 -7.72 3.43 -12.75
N LYS A 475 -8.37 2.24 -12.79
CA LYS A 475 -7.95 1.11 -13.63
C LYS A 475 -7.66 1.49 -15.08
N THR A 476 -8.43 2.41 -15.65
CA THR A 476 -8.30 2.82 -17.06
C THR A 476 -6.94 3.45 -17.38
N ILE A 477 -6.29 4.04 -16.37
CA ILE A 477 -4.99 4.71 -16.48
C ILE A 477 -3.86 3.94 -15.78
N MET A 478 -4.16 2.73 -15.29
CA MET A 478 -3.19 1.85 -14.65
C MET A 478 -2.80 0.69 -15.58
N LYS A 479 -1.54 0.28 -15.50
CA LYS A 479 -1.01 -0.96 -16.09
C LYS A 479 -0.30 -1.78 -15.00
N PRO A 480 -0.09 -3.09 -15.19
CA PRO A 480 0.68 -3.89 -14.25
C PRO A 480 2.13 -3.41 -14.12
N GLN A 481 2.65 -3.51 -12.91
CA GLN A 481 4.07 -3.34 -12.62
C GLN A 481 4.81 -4.64 -12.92
N ALA A 482 5.99 -4.53 -13.53
CA ALA A 482 6.89 -5.65 -13.70
C ALA A 482 7.90 -5.67 -12.54
N SER A 483 8.04 -6.81 -11.89
CA SER A 483 9.02 -7.04 -10.82
C SER A 483 9.66 -8.42 -10.98
N LEU A 484 10.72 -8.72 -10.24
CA LEU A 484 11.34 -10.05 -10.30
C LEU A 484 10.64 -10.98 -9.31
N ALA A 485 10.36 -12.21 -9.73
CA ALA A 485 10.02 -13.33 -8.84
C ALA A 485 11.10 -14.41 -8.95
N VAL A 486 11.37 -15.08 -7.83
CA VAL A 486 12.25 -16.25 -7.77
C VAL A 486 11.43 -17.44 -7.30
N LEU A 487 11.38 -18.48 -8.11
CA LEU A 487 10.74 -19.75 -7.80
C LEU A 487 11.83 -20.76 -7.46
N LYS A 488 11.72 -21.39 -6.29
CA LYS A 488 12.65 -22.43 -5.84
C LYS A 488 11.86 -23.72 -5.67
N LEU A 489 12.32 -24.78 -6.31
CA LEU A 489 11.69 -26.09 -6.28
C LEU A 489 12.68 -27.11 -5.75
N TRP A 490 12.24 -27.88 -4.76
CA TRP A 490 12.90 -29.12 -4.34
C TRP A 490 11.99 -30.28 -4.72
N VAL A 491 12.54 -31.31 -5.36
CA VAL A 491 11.82 -32.55 -5.71
C VAL A 491 12.58 -33.73 -5.15
N TRP A 492 11.88 -34.70 -4.58
CA TRP A 492 12.47 -35.90 -4.02
C TRP A 492 11.55 -37.12 -4.17
N ASP A 493 12.12 -38.32 -3.98
CA ASP A 493 11.34 -39.56 -3.94
C ASP A 493 10.75 -39.76 -2.53
N ASP A 494 9.48 -40.17 -2.42
CA ASP A 494 9.05 -40.84 -1.18
C ASP A 494 9.62 -42.27 -1.16
N SER A 495 10.10 -42.67 0.01
CA SER A 495 10.88 -43.89 0.24
C SER A 495 10.09 -45.17 0.06
#